data_AF-A0A0N4TDN7-F1
#
_entry.id   AF-A0A0N4TDN7-F1
#
_cell.length_a   1.000
_cell.length_b   1.000
_cell.length_c   1.000
_cell.angle_alpha   90.00
_cell.angle_beta   90.00
_cell.angle_gamma   90.00
#
_symmetry.space_group_name_H-M   'P 1'
#
loop_
_entity.id
_entity.type
_entity.pdbx_description
1 polymer ?
#
loop_
_entity_poly.entity_id
_entity_poly.type
_entity_poly.pdbx_seq_one_letter_code
_entity_poly.pdbx_strand_id
1 'polypeptide(L)'
;MDAIRGYMGRFLRRRILEKEFGGDERSSPQIFRVVEFLPRVLSSVNAFIEKANSRDVTIGPRLFLQCPLNVMQSREWFIKLWNQMIIPYMIKVAKEGVKVLGRCGSFEDPTDFVCEQWPWLEGPTAEQVLQRLSPIKESLSNQTNNSQFDPLEALIRIQANNASTQQEMLVHKA
;
A
#
# COMPACT_ATOMS: atom_id res chain seq x y z
N MET A 1 -1.08 -12.42 15.91
CA MET A 1 -1.35 -10.98 15.67
C MET A 1 -1.75 -10.22 16.94
N ASP A 2 -2.41 -10.83 17.93
CA ASP A 2 -2.88 -10.11 19.14
C ASP A 2 -1.80 -9.68 20.14
N ALA A 3 -0.68 -10.41 20.22
CA ALA A 3 0.44 -10.02 21.08
C ALA A 3 1.05 -8.67 20.66
N ILE A 4 1.18 -8.42 19.34
CA ILE A 4 1.74 -7.16 18.79
C ILE A 4 0.76 -6.01 18.98
N ARG A 5 -0.55 -6.26 18.77
CA ARG A 5 -1.61 -5.29 19.05
C ARG A 5 -1.61 -4.88 20.53
N GLY A 6 -1.48 -5.85 21.43
CA GLY A 6 -1.36 -5.62 22.86
C GLY A 6 -0.09 -4.84 23.23
N TYR A 7 1.05 -5.17 22.63
CA TYR A 7 2.33 -4.50 22.90
C TYR A 7 2.30 -3.02 22.53
N MET A 8 1.90 -2.68 21.30
CA MET A 8 1.92 -1.29 20.82
C MET A 8 1.00 -0.39 21.66
N GLY A 9 -0.23 -0.85 21.91
CA GLY A 9 -1.19 -0.12 22.74
C GLY A 9 -0.70 0.06 24.18
N ARG A 10 -0.12 -0.98 24.80
CA ARG A 10 0.44 -0.89 26.16
C ARG A 10 1.64 0.06 26.22
N PHE A 11 2.52 0.01 25.23
CA PHE A 11 3.70 0.88 25.16
C PHE A 11 3.30 2.35 25.08
N LEU A 12 2.40 2.71 24.17
CA LEU A 12 1.97 4.10 24.00
C LEU A 12 1.16 4.60 25.21
N ARG A 13 0.28 3.77 25.79
CA ARG A 13 -0.41 4.11 27.05
C ARG A 13 0.56 4.33 28.21
N ARG A 14 1.61 3.50 28.31
CA ARG A 14 2.66 3.70 29.32
C ARG A 14 3.40 5.02 29.13
N ARG A 15 3.76 5.38 27.89
CA ARG A 15 4.38 6.68 27.59
C ARG A 15 3.48 7.87 27.94
N ILE A 16 2.17 7.73 27.78
CA ILE A 16 1.20 8.76 28.19
C ILE A 16 1.25 8.95 29.70
N LEU A 17 1.17 7.86 30.47
CA LEU A 17 1.25 7.90 31.93
C LEU A 17 2.58 8.50 32.41
N GLU A 18 3.70 8.06 31.84
CA GLU A 18 5.04 8.59 32.20
C GLU A 18 5.14 10.11 31.99
N LYS A 19 4.47 10.63 30.94
CA LYS A 19 4.40 12.07 30.67
C LYS A 19 3.54 12.81 31.71
N GLU A 20 2.38 12.26 32.06
CA GLU A 20 1.48 12.83 33.09
C GLU A 20 2.12 12.83 34.48
N PHE A 21 2.89 11.79 34.83
CA PHE A 21 3.65 11.74 36.09
C PHE A 21 4.82 12.73 36.12
N GLY A 22 5.33 13.16 34.96
CA GLY A 22 6.41 14.13 34.82
C GLY A 22 6.00 15.59 35.08
N GLY A 23 4.75 15.84 35.48
CA GLY A 23 4.23 17.18 35.76
C GLY A 23 3.69 17.92 34.54
N ASP A 24 3.58 17.24 33.40
CA ASP A 24 2.95 17.80 32.20
C ASP A 24 1.42 17.76 32.30
N GLU A 25 0.72 18.58 31.51
CA GLU A 25 -0.73 18.65 31.53
C GLU A 25 -1.37 17.29 31.17
N ARG A 26 -2.51 16.98 31.79
CA ARG A 26 -3.22 15.71 31.57
C ARG A 26 -3.50 15.52 30.08
N SER A 27 -3.20 14.32 29.57
CA SER A 27 -3.33 14.04 28.15
C SER A 27 -4.81 14.06 27.73
N SER A 28 -5.09 14.69 26.58
CA SER A 28 -6.45 14.75 26.04
C SER A 28 -7.03 13.34 25.88
N PRO A 29 -8.27 13.07 26.31
CA PRO A 29 -8.89 11.75 26.20
C PRO A 29 -8.99 11.25 24.74
N GLN A 30 -8.96 12.17 23.76
CA GLN A 30 -8.95 11.82 22.34
C GLN A 30 -7.68 11.07 21.92
N ILE A 31 -6.54 11.26 22.62
CA ILE A 31 -5.27 10.57 22.26
C ILE A 31 -5.39 9.05 22.41
N PHE A 32 -6.22 8.57 23.33
CA PHE A 32 -6.41 7.13 23.54
C PHE A 32 -7.10 6.46 22.33
N ARG A 33 -7.98 7.19 21.62
CA ARG A 33 -8.57 6.71 20.36
C ARG A 33 -7.49 6.52 19.29
N VAL A 34 -6.56 7.46 19.18
CA VAL A 34 -5.41 7.35 18.28
C VAL A 34 -4.56 6.13 18.64
N VAL A 35 -4.25 5.92 19.93
CA VAL A 35 -3.48 4.76 20.39
C VAL A 35 -4.18 3.42 20.08
N GLU A 36 -5.50 3.37 20.12
CA GLU A 36 -6.29 2.18 19.76
C GLU A 36 -6.43 1.94 18.26
N PHE A 37 -6.29 3.02 17.48
CA PHE A 37 -6.36 3.01 16.03
C PHE A 37 -5.08 2.45 15.39
N LEU A 38 -3.89 2.89 15.81
CA LEU A 38 -2.61 2.54 15.17
C LEU A 38 -2.37 1.02 15.01
N PRO A 39 -2.64 0.15 16.02
CA PRO A 39 -2.44 -1.28 15.86
C PRO A 39 -3.36 -1.94 14.82
N ARG A 40 -4.56 -1.36 14.61
CA ARG A 40 -5.51 -1.84 13.61
C ARG A 40 -5.07 -1.43 12.21
N VAL A 41 -4.57 -0.21 12.05
CA VAL A 41 -3.94 0.25 10.80
C VAL A 41 -2.78 -0.65 10.43
N LEU A 42 -1.86 -0.94 11.36
CA LEU A 42 -0.74 -1.84 11.10
C LEU A 42 -1.22 -3.23 10.65
N SER A 43 -2.29 -3.75 11.28
CA SER A 43 -2.86 -5.04 10.90
C SER A 43 -3.44 -5.01 9.48
N SER A 44 -4.17 -3.95 9.11
CA SER A 44 -4.74 -3.76 7.77
C SER A 44 -3.65 -3.68 6.70
N VAL A 45 -2.60 -2.89 6.95
CA VAL A 45 -1.45 -2.76 6.04
C VAL A 45 -0.69 -4.09 5.89
N ASN A 46 -0.42 -4.81 6.98
CA ASN A 46 0.26 -6.10 6.91
C ASN A 46 -0.58 -7.16 6.20
N ALA A 47 -1.91 -7.17 6.38
CA ALA A 47 -2.80 -8.06 5.63
C ALA A 47 -2.76 -7.79 4.12
N PHE A 48 -2.64 -6.52 3.70
CA PHE A 48 -2.40 -6.17 2.31
C PHE A 48 -1.05 -6.69 1.81
N ILE A 49 0.04 -6.47 2.57
CA ILE A 49 1.39 -6.91 2.18
C ILE A 49 1.45 -8.43 2.01
N GLU A 50 0.89 -9.19 2.95
CA GLU A 50 0.84 -10.65 2.92
C GLU A 50 0.12 -11.18 1.66
N LYS A 51 -0.97 -10.52 1.25
CA LYS A 51 -1.72 -10.87 0.02
C LYS A 51 -0.99 -10.46 -1.25
N ALA A 52 -0.28 -9.33 -1.23
CA ALA A 52 0.41 -8.78 -2.39
C ALA A 52 1.74 -9.48 -2.69
N ASN A 53 2.47 -9.96 -1.67
CA ASN A 53 3.80 -10.53 -1.86
C ASN A 53 4.16 -11.51 -0.72
N SER A 54 3.84 -12.78 -0.90
CA SER A 54 3.98 -13.85 0.11
C SER A 54 5.43 -14.10 0.62
N ARG A 55 6.46 -13.39 0.11
CA ARG A 55 7.88 -13.57 0.47
C ARG A 55 8.58 -12.35 1.08
N ASP A 56 7.96 -11.15 1.14
CA ASP A 56 8.62 -9.92 1.65
C ASP A 56 8.08 -9.37 2.98
N VAL A 57 8.96 -8.59 3.63
CA VAL A 57 8.96 -8.11 5.03
C VAL A 57 7.70 -7.33 5.43
N THR A 58 7.03 -7.74 6.51
CA THR A 58 5.92 -6.98 7.12
C THR A 58 6.40 -5.66 7.74
N ILE A 59 5.56 -4.64 7.78
CA ILE A 59 5.86 -3.41 8.54
C ILE A 59 5.91 -3.76 10.03
N GLY A 60 6.96 -3.31 10.71
CA GLY A 60 7.14 -3.52 12.14
C GLY A 60 6.42 -2.46 13.00
N PRO A 61 6.04 -2.79 14.24
CA PRO A 61 5.34 -1.85 15.14
C PRO A 61 6.17 -0.62 15.51
N ARG A 62 7.52 -0.71 15.41
CA ARG A 62 8.45 0.39 15.70
C ARG A 62 8.11 1.69 14.99
N LEU A 63 7.57 1.60 13.77
CA LEU A 63 7.16 2.75 12.98
C LEU A 63 6.09 3.57 13.72
N PHE A 64 5.15 2.89 14.39
CA PHE A 64 4.02 3.50 15.08
C PHE A 64 4.33 3.93 16.52
N LEU A 65 5.37 3.36 17.15
CA LEU A 65 5.77 3.72 18.51
C LEU A 65 6.29 5.16 18.64
N GLN A 66 6.62 5.80 17.51
CA GLN A 66 7.06 7.19 17.45
C GLN A 66 5.91 8.20 17.48
N CYS A 67 4.65 7.75 17.58
CA CYS A 67 3.49 8.64 17.63
C CYS A 67 3.65 9.73 18.71
N PRO A 68 3.52 11.02 18.34
CA PRO A 68 3.41 12.10 19.31
C PRO A 68 2.19 11.89 20.21
N LEU A 69 2.32 12.18 21.51
CA LEU A 69 1.24 12.03 22.50
C LEU A 69 0.39 13.30 22.61
N ASN A 70 0.10 13.90 21.46
CA ASN A 70 -0.75 15.07 21.31
C ASN A 70 -1.65 14.86 20.09
N VAL A 71 -2.92 15.25 20.18
CA VAL A 71 -3.93 14.94 19.16
C VAL A 71 -3.59 15.57 17.81
N MET A 72 -3.26 16.87 17.79
CA MET A 72 -2.93 17.56 16.53
C MET A 72 -1.62 17.05 15.93
N GLN A 73 -0.58 16.94 16.75
CA GLN A 73 0.74 16.48 16.28
C GLN A 73 0.70 15.03 15.80
N SER A 74 -0.07 14.16 16.46
CA SER A 74 -0.24 12.78 16.02
C SER A 74 -0.94 12.68 14.66
N ARG A 75 -1.88 13.59 14.36
CA ARG A 75 -2.53 13.65 13.04
C ARG A 75 -1.52 14.00 11.96
N GLU A 76 -0.81 15.11 12.13
CA GLU A 76 0.20 15.58 11.16
C GLU A 76 1.30 14.54 10.94
N TRP A 77 1.77 13.95 12.03
CA TRP A 77 2.72 12.84 11.99
C TRP A 77 2.17 11.63 11.23
N PHE A 78 0.92 11.23 11.48
CA PHE A 78 0.33 10.08 10.80
C PHE A 78 0.13 10.34 9.31
N ILE A 79 -0.34 11.52 8.92
CA ILE A 79 -0.50 11.92 7.51
C ILE A 79 0.85 11.85 6.79
N LYS A 80 1.89 12.43 7.40
CA LYS A 80 3.26 12.39 6.85
C LYS A 80 3.76 10.96 6.73
N LEU A 81 3.60 10.16 7.78
CA LEU A 81 4.00 8.76 7.79
C LEU A 81 3.29 7.95 6.70
N TRP A 82 1.98 8.12 6.57
CA TRP A 82 1.15 7.41 5.62
C TRP A 82 1.57 7.72 4.18
N ASN A 83 1.63 9.00 3.84
CA ASN A 83 1.88 9.45 2.47
C ASN A 83 3.33 9.30 2.03
N GLN A 84 4.29 9.46 2.94
CA GLN A 84 5.71 9.46 2.57
C GLN A 84 6.38 8.09 2.73
N MET A 85 5.84 7.22 3.58
CA MET A 85 6.47 5.94 3.90
C MET A 85 5.56 4.75 3.60
N ILE A 86 4.34 4.73 4.12
CA ILE A 86 3.47 3.55 4.03
C ILE A 86 2.94 3.36 2.60
N ILE A 87 2.35 4.40 1.98
CA ILE A 87 1.82 4.33 0.62
C ILE A 87 2.91 3.98 -0.40
N PRO A 88 4.07 4.68 -0.45
CA PRO A 88 5.15 4.32 -1.38
C PRO A 88 5.65 2.89 -1.20
N TYR A 89 5.69 2.39 0.04
CA TYR A 89 6.05 1.01 0.32
C TYR A 89 5.01 0.01 -0.20
N MET A 90 3.72 0.24 0.09
CA MET A 90 2.63 -0.61 -0.41
C MET A 90 2.57 -0.63 -1.94
N ILE A 91 2.84 0.51 -2.59
CA ILE A 91 2.97 0.62 -4.05
C ILE A 91 4.10 -0.29 -4.56
N LYS A 92 5.27 -0.26 -3.90
CA LYS A 92 6.43 -1.10 -4.26
C LYS A 92 6.09 -2.58 -4.10
N VAL A 93 5.48 -2.97 -2.98
CA VAL A 93 5.07 -4.35 -2.72
C VAL A 93 4.06 -4.85 -3.75
N ALA A 94 3.05 -4.05 -4.10
CA ALA A 94 2.07 -4.43 -5.12
C ALA A 94 2.71 -4.60 -6.51
N LYS A 95 3.61 -3.68 -6.91
CA LYS A 95 4.32 -3.78 -8.19
C LYS A 95 5.19 -5.03 -8.27
N GLU A 96 5.88 -5.38 -7.18
CA GLU A 96 6.70 -6.59 -7.13
C GLU A 96 5.84 -7.86 -7.12
N GLY A 97 4.73 -7.84 -6.39
CA GLY A 97 3.73 -8.91 -6.40
C GLY A 97 3.24 -9.25 -7.80
N VAL A 98 2.92 -8.24 -8.60
CA VAL A 98 2.51 -8.44 -10.01
C VAL A 98 3.63 -9.08 -10.82
N LYS A 99 4.87 -8.59 -10.69
CA LYS A 99 6.01 -9.16 -11.45
C LYS A 99 6.26 -10.62 -11.10
N VAL A 100 6.13 -11.00 -9.83
CA VAL A 100 6.42 -12.36 -9.35
C VAL A 100 5.26 -13.32 -9.61
N LEU A 101 4.02 -12.90 -9.37
CA LEU A 101 2.84 -13.75 -9.48
C LEU A 101 2.16 -13.68 -10.86
N GLY A 102 2.56 -12.76 -11.74
CA GLY A 102 1.97 -12.56 -13.06
C GLY A 102 0.53 -12.02 -13.05
N ARG A 103 -0.01 -11.72 -11.86
CA ARG A 103 -1.37 -11.20 -11.67
C ARG A 103 -1.42 -10.26 -10.48
N CYS A 104 -2.32 -9.29 -10.56
CA CYS A 104 -2.71 -8.48 -9.42
C CYS A 104 -3.72 -9.30 -8.60
N GLY A 105 -3.35 -9.78 -7.40
CA GLY A 105 -4.33 -10.36 -6.49
C GLY A 105 -5.43 -9.34 -6.18
N SER A 106 -6.67 -9.78 -5.96
CA SER A 106 -7.74 -8.91 -5.49
C SER A 106 -7.43 -8.45 -4.06
N PHE A 107 -6.68 -7.37 -3.92
CA PHE A 107 -6.40 -6.75 -2.64
C PHE A 107 -7.34 -5.57 -2.38
N GLU A 108 -7.72 -5.42 -1.13
CA GLU A 108 -8.43 -4.25 -0.61
C GLU A 108 -7.41 -3.14 -0.32
N ASP A 109 -7.75 -1.88 -0.58
CA ASP A 109 -6.87 -0.75 -0.29
C ASP A 109 -6.94 -0.45 1.22
N PRO A 110 -5.83 -0.59 1.99
CA PRO A 110 -5.84 -0.29 3.43
C PRO A 110 -6.27 1.14 3.76
N THR A 111 -6.17 2.08 2.80
CA THR A 111 -6.66 3.45 2.99
C THR A 111 -8.17 3.50 3.18
N ASP A 112 -8.96 2.56 2.65
CA ASP A 112 -10.41 2.49 2.92
C ASP A 112 -10.69 2.34 4.42
N PHE A 113 -10.05 1.34 5.03
CA PHE A 113 -10.14 1.10 6.48
C PHE A 113 -9.69 2.32 7.30
N VAL A 114 -8.60 2.97 6.86
CA VAL A 114 -8.05 4.14 7.56
C VAL A 114 -9.01 5.32 7.50
N CYS A 115 -9.67 5.55 6.36
CA CYS A 115 -10.69 6.59 6.22
C CYS A 115 -11.90 6.31 7.11
N GLU A 116 -12.39 5.07 7.11
CA GLU A 116 -13.54 4.67 7.92
C GLU A 116 -13.29 4.79 9.43
N GLN A 117 -12.08 4.42 9.88
CA GLN A 117 -11.72 4.39 11.30
C GLN A 117 -10.95 5.64 11.76
N TRP A 118 -11.09 6.76 11.03
CA TRP A 118 -10.33 7.99 11.29
C TRP A 118 -10.54 8.53 12.71
N PRO A 119 -9.50 8.56 13.58
CA PRO A 119 -9.70 8.84 15.00
C PRO A 119 -9.76 10.33 15.34
N TRP A 120 -9.33 11.22 14.43
CA TRP A 120 -9.28 12.66 14.66
C TRP A 120 -10.59 13.32 14.25
N LEU A 121 -11.28 13.91 15.21
CA LEU A 121 -12.60 14.55 15.02
C LEU A 121 -12.51 15.95 14.41
N GLU A 122 -11.39 16.63 14.64
CA GLU A 122 -11.17 17.99 14.17
C GLU A 122 -10.19 18.00 12.99
N GLY A 123 -10.35 19.01 12.12
CA GLY A 123 -9.52 19.26 10.94
C GLY A 123 -9.92 18.44 9.70
N PRO A 124 -8.99 18.26 8.74
CA PRO A 124 -9.33 17.68 7.45
C PRO A 124 -9.62 16.18 7.57
N THR A 125 -10.52 15.69 6.71
CA THR A 125 -10.89 14.27 6.69
C THR A 125 -9.77 13.44 6.08
N ALA A 126 -9.77 12.13 6.38
CA ALA A 126 -8.79 11.21 5.82
C ALA A 126 -8.78 11.23 4.27
N GLU A 127 -9.95 11.33 3.61
CA GLU A 127 -9.99 11.34 2.14
C GLU A 127 -9.27 12.55 1.53
N GLN A 128 -9.25 13.68 2.23
CA GLN A 128 -8.62 14.91 1.74
C GLN A 128 -7.11 14.88 1.85
N VAL A 129 -6.57 14.13 2.81
CA VAL A 129 -5.15 14.21 3.19
C VAL A 129 -4.36 12.95 2.93
N LEU A 130 -5.00 11.79 2.77
CA LEU A 130 -4.30 10.53 2.57
C LEU A 130 -4.22 10.15 1.10
N GLN A 131 -3.02 9.76 0.69
CA GLN A 131 -2.80 9.12 -0.61
C GLN A 131 -3.36 7.70 -0.60
N ARG A 132 -3.76 7.25 -1.78
CA ARG A 132 -4.41 5.95 -2.02
C ARG A 132 -3.61 5.11 -3.02
N LEU A 133 -3.91 3.81 -3.07
CA LEU A 133 -3.26 2.90 -4.03
C LEU A 133 -3.80 3.03 -5.46
N SER A 134 -4.86 3.82 -5.69
CA SER A 134 -5.61 3.97 -6.94
C SER A 134 -4.78 4.14 -8.23
N PRO A 135 -3.60 4.81 -8.25
CA PRO A 135 -2.80 4.91 -9.48
C PRO A 135 -2.27 3.57 -10.02
N ILE A 136 -2.30 2.50 -9.23
CA ILE A 136 -1.84 1.16 -9.63
C ILE A 136 -2.93 0.41 -10.39
N LYS A 137 -4.20 0.50 -9.97
CA LYS A 137 -5.29 -0.26 -10.64
C LYS A 137 -5.46 0.16 -12.11
N GLU A 138 -5.41 1.46 -12.41
CA GLU A 138 -5.51 1.99 -13.78
C GLU A 138 -4.28 1.68 -14.65
N SER A 139 -3.07 1.73 -14.09
CA SER A 139 -1.86 1.41 -14.85
C SER A 139 -1.75 -0.09 -15.17
N LEU A 140 -2.33 -0.96 -14.33
CA LEU A 140 -2.34 -2.40 -14.54
C LEU A 140 -3.46 -2.89 -15.45
N SER A 141 -4.66 -2.31 -15.40
CA SER A 141 -5.73 -2.61 -16.38
C SER A 141 -5.29 -2.28 -17.81
N ASN A 142 -4.47 -1.24 -17.97
CA ASN A 142 -3.92 -0.85 -19.26
C ASN A 142 -2.82 -1.79 -19.77
N GLN A 143 -2.16 -2.59 -18.91
CA GLN A 143 -1.21 -3.61 -19.35
C GLN A 143 -1.89 -4.93 -19.73
N THR A 144 -3.00 -5.32 -19.09
CA THR A 144 -3.78 -6.49 -19.51
C THR A 144 -4.45 -6.31 -20.87
N ASN A 145 -4.69 -5.06 -21.31
CA ASN A 145 -5.24 -4.75 -22.62
C ASN A 145 -4.21 -4.78 -23.76
N ASN A 146 -2.92 -5.00 -23.48
CA ASN A 146 -1.87 -4.95 -24.50
C ASN A 146 -1.34 -6.33 -24.91
N SER A 147 -2.06 -7.40 -24.60
CA SER A 147 -1.77 -8.76 -25.08
C SER A 147 -3.05 -9.53 -25.39
N GLN A 148 -4.03 -8.86 -26.00
CA GLN A 148 -5.06 -9.60 -26.72
C GLN A 148 -4.35 -10.17 -27.96
N PHE A 149 -3.95 -11.44 -27.88
CA PHE A 149 -3.45 -12.19 -29.02
C PHE A 149 -4.50 -12.13 -30.12
N ASP A 150 -4.25 -11.29 -31.13
CA ASP A 150 -5.07 -11.22 -32.34
C ASP A 150 -4.55 -12.29 -33.31
N PRO A 151 -5.30 -13.39 -33.51
CA PRO A 151 -4.87 -14.47 -34.39
C PRO A 151 -4.67 -13.99 -35.83
N LEU A 152 -5.39 -12.94 -36.24
CA LEU A 152 -5.31 -12.40 -37.59
C LEU A 152 -4.01 -11.61 -37.79
N GLU A 153 -3.59 -10.82 -36.81
CA GLU A 153 -2.33 -10.06 -36.86
C GLU A 153 -1.12 -11.02 -36.82
N ALA A 154 -1.20 -12.09 -36.03
CA ALA A 154 -0.22 -13.17 -36.02
C ALA A 154 -0.13 -13.89 -37.37
N LEU A 155 -1.27 -14.19 -38.01
CA LEU A 155 -1.33 -14.80 -39.35
C LEU A 155 -0.73 -13.89 -40.42
N ILE A 156 -1.03 -12.59 -40.38
CA ILE A 156 -0.49 -11.59 -41.31
C ILE A 156 1.04 -11.53 -41.19
N ARG A 157 1.59 -11.53 -39.97
CA ARG A 157 3.05 -11.56 -39.77
C ARG A 157 3.71 -12.84 -40.29
N ILE A 158 3.07 -14.00 -40.07
CA ILE A 158 3.59 -15.28 -40.58
C ILE A 158 3.57 -15.30 -42.11
N GLN A 159 2.50 -14.80 -42.73
CA GLN A 159 2.42 -14.70 -44.19
C GLN A 159 3.44 -13.72 -44.77
N ALA A 160 3.65 -12.56 -44.12
CA ALA A 160 4.62 -11.57 -44.54
C ALA A 160 6.07 -12.12 -44.51
N ASN A 161 6.44 -12.86 -43.46
CA ASN A 161 7.75 -13.50 -43.37
C ASN A 161 7.93 -14.64 -44.39
N ASN A 162 6.86 -15.39 -44.69
CA ASN A 162 6.94 -16.44 -45.72
C ASN A 162 7.08 -15.84 -47.13
N ALA A 163 6.47 -14.68 -47.41
CA ALA A 163 6.58 -13.99 -48.69
C ALA A 163 8.00 -13.45 -48.95
N SER A 164 8.68 -12.90 -47.94
CA SER A 164 10.07 -12.45 -48.05
C SER A 164 11.05 -13.61 -48.28
N THR A 165 10.79 -14.78 -47.66
CA THR A 165 11.65 -15.97 -47.84
C THR A 165 11.53 -16.57 -49.26
N GLN A 166 10.37 -16.44 -49.91
CA GLN A 166 10.20 -16.86 -51.32
C GLN A 166 10.94 -15.93 -52.29
N GLN A 167 11.06 -14.65 -51.95
CA GLN A 167 11.73 -13.67 -52.80
C GLN A 167 13.25 -13.81 -52.75
N GLU A 168 13.84 -14.15 -51.60
CA GLU A 168 15.29 -14.46 -51.49
C GLU A 168 15.70 -15.73 -52.24
N MET A 169 14.85 -16.77 -52.27
CA MET A 169 15.11 -17.99 -53.05
C MET A 169 15.09 -17.77 -54.57
N LEU A 170 14.33 -16.77 -55.05
CA LEU A 170 14.25 -16.44 -56.47
C LEU A 170 15.45 -15.61 -56.96
N VAL A 171 16.07 -14.80 -56.09
CA VAL A 171 17.26 -14.00 -56.44
C VAL A 171 18.52 -14.87 -56.58
N HIS A 172 18.60 -16.00 -55.86
CA HIS A 172 19.75 -16.92 -55.93
C HIS A 172 19.69 -17.94 -57.08
N LYS A 173 18.69 -17.87 -57.96
CA LYS A 173 18.51 -18.80 -59.09
C LYS A 173 18.70 -18.16 -60.48
N ALA A 174 19.22 -16.94 -60.54
CA ALA A 174 19.57 -16.23 -61.77
C ALA A 174 21.10 -16.23 -61.99
#